data_AF-A0AAW2TMX2-F1
#
_entry.id   AF-A0AAW2TMX2-F1
#
_cell.length_a   1.000
_cell.length_b   1.000
_cell.length_c   1.000
_cell.angle_alpha   90.00
_cell.angle_beta   90.00
_cell.angle_gamma   90.00
#
_symmetry.space_group_name_H-M   'P 1'
#
loop_
_entity.id
_entity.type
_entity.pdbx_description
1 polymer ?
#
loop_
_entity_poly.entity_id
_entity_poly.type
_entity_poly.pdbx_seq_one_letter_code
_entity_poly.pdbx_strand_id
1 'polypeptide(L)' 'MYAKGEVEVAGYQKIYGMAQCTRDLSGADCKKCLDDAVNELPRCCGGKQGGRVVGGSCNIRYEIYPFLNL' A
#
# COMPACT_ATOMS: atom_id res chain seq x y z
N MET A 1 -0.16 -13.18 -1.81
CA MET A 1 1.17 -12.71 -1.35
C MET A 1 0.98 -11.48 -0.47
N TYR A 2 1.83 -11.24 0.52
CA TYR A 2 1.66 -10.14 1.48
C TYR A 2 3.00 -9.59 1.95
N ALA A 3 3.10 -8.27 2.11
CA ALA A 3 4.25 -7.59 2.70
C ALA A 3 3.79 -6.36 3.50
N LYS A 4 4.58 -6.02 4.52
CA LYS A 4 4.46 -4.77 5.28
C LYS A 4 5.82 -4.13 5.45
N GLY A 5 5.84 -2.82 5.63
CA GLY A 5 7.06 -2.06 5.87
C GLY A 5 6.77 -0.74 6.56
N GLU A 6 7.81 -0.11 7.06
CA GLU A 6 7.77 1.26 7.55
C GLU A 6 8.96 2.05 7.02
N VAL A 7 8.78 3.35 6.84
CA VAL A 7 9.84 4.27 6.42
C VAL A 7 9.70 5.58 7.16
N GLU A 8 10.83 6.19 7.51
CA GLU A 8 10.86 7.54 8.08
C GLU A 8 10.95 8.57 6.94
N VAL A 9 10.03 9.53 6.95
CA VAL A 9 9.94 10.62 5.97
C VAL A 9 10.21 11.93 6.69
N ALA A 10 11.07 12.76 6.09
CA ALA A 10 11.46 14.06 6.60
C ALA A 10 12.10 14.08 8.02
N GLY A 11 12.55 12.94 8.54
CA GLY A 11 13.29 12.85 9.80
C GLY A 11 12.43 12.88 11.08
N TYR A 12 11.10 12.87 10.96
CA TYR A 12 10.19 12.91 12.12
C TYR A 12 8.86 12.16 11.90
N GLN A 13 8.48 11.90 10.65
CA GLN A 13 7.21 11.24 10.34
C GLN A 13 7.46 9.81 9.88
N LYS A 14 7.03 8.83 10.67
CA LYS A 14 6.97 7.44 10.18
C LYS A 14 5.74 7.23 9.32
N ILE A 15 5.93 6.52 8.22
CA ILE A 15 4.86 5.99 7.36
C ILE A 15 4.91 4.47 7.47
N TYR A 16 3.76 3.88 7.75
CA TYR A 16 3.54 2.44 7.81
C TYR A 16 2.79 2.03 6.55
N GLY A 17 3.22 0.96 5.89
CA GLY A 17 2.67 0.51 4.62
C GLY A 17 2.42 -1.00 4.58
N MET A 18 1.43 -1.40 3.79
CA MET A 18 1.17 -2.78 3.43
C MET A 18 0.83 -2.95 1.96
N ALA A 19 1.17 -4.12 1.44
CA ALA A 19 0.81 -4.57 0.10
C ALA A 19 0.31 -6.02 0.18
N GLN A 20 -0.78 -6.30 -0.50
CA GLN A 20 -1.36 -7.63 -0.57
C GLN A 20 -1.86 -7.92 -1.97
N CYS A 21 -1.62 -9.14 -2.43
CA CYS A 21 -2.24 -9.71 -3.62
C CYS A 21 -2.97 -11.00 -3.24
N THR A 22 -4.02 -11.32 -3.98
CA THR A 22 -4.64 -12.64 -3.93
C THR A 22 -3.62 -13.72 -4.32
N ARG A 23 -3.83 -14.97 -3.88
CA ARG A 23 -2.81 -16.04 -4.00
C ARG A 23 -2.75 -16.68 -5.39
N ASP A 24 -3.76 -16.45 -6.21
CA ASP A 24 -3.91 -16.92 -7.59
C ASP A 24 -3.04 -16.15 -8.59
N LEU A 25 -2.56 -14.95 -8.24
CA LEU A 25 -1.71 -14.15 -9.12
C LEU A 25 -0.26 -14.66 -9.15
N SER A 26 0.34 -14.59 -10.35
CA SER A 26 1.79 -14.71 -10.50
C SER A 26 2.51 -13.53 -9.83
N GLY A 27 3.82 -13.66 -9.61
CA GLY A 27 4.61 -12.56 -9.06
C GLY A 27 4.59 -11.31 -9.95
N ALA A 28 4.62 -11.49 -11.28
CA ALA A 28 4.58 -10.40 -12.24
C ALA A 28 3.21 -9.70 -12.26
N ASP A 29 2.12 -10.46 -12.24
CA ASP A 29 0.76 -9.90 -12.23
C ASP A 29 0.46 -9.20 -10.90
N CYS A 30 0.95 -9.74 -9.78
CA CYS A 30 0.87 -9.07 -8.48
C CYS A 30 1.62 -7.74 -8.50
N LYS A 31 2.85 -7.70 -9.03
CA LYS A 31 3.60 -6.45 -9.16
C LYS A 31 2.83 -5.43 -9.99
N LYS A 32 2.33 -5.83 -11.17
CA LYS A 32 1.55 -4.94 -12.04
C LYS A 32 0.31 -4.38 -11.32
N CYS A 33 -0.47 -5.24 -10.65
CA CYS A 33 -1.65 -4.81 -9.91
C CYS A 33 -1.29 -3.80 -8.81
N LEU A 34 -0.21 -4.06 -8.06
CA LEU A 34 0.26 -3.16 -7.01
C LEU A 34 0.77 -1.83 -7.58
N ASP A 35 1.49 -1.83 -8.70
CA ASP A 35 1.93 -0.62 -9.39
C ASP A 35 0.73 0.23 -9.81
N ASP A 36 -0.30 -0.39 -10.41
CA ASP A 36 -1.56 0.27 -10.79
C ASP A 36 -2.26 0.87 -9.57
N ALA A 37 -2.35 0.11 -8.46
CA ALA A 37 -2.94 0.61 -7.22
C ALA A 37 -2.16 1.79 -6.63
N VAL A 38 -0.83 1.80 -6.71
CA VAL A 38 0.02 2.92 -6.26
C VAL A 38 -0.21 4.16 -7.12
N ASN A 39 -0.33 3.99 -8.44
CA ASN A 39 -0.60 5.09 -9.38
C ASN A 39 -1.97 5.74 -9.16
N GLU A 40 -2.91 5.04 -8.53
CA GLU A 40 -4.22 5.59 -8.15
C GLU A 40 -4.19 6.42 -6.86
N LEU A 41 -3.12 6.33 -6.05
CA LEU A 41 -3.04 7.04 -4.76
C LEU A 41 -3.15 8.56 -4.90
N PRO A 42 -2.47 9.24 -5.85
CA PRO A 42 -2.63 10.67 -6.04
C PRO A 42 -4.08 11.07 -6.32
N ARG A 43 -4.83 10.24 -7.04
CA ARG A 43 -6.23 10.49 -7.38
C ARG A 43 -7.18 10.19 -6.23
N CYS A 44 -6.99 9.09 -5.48
CA CYS A 44 -7.88 8.74 -4.37
C CYS A 44 -7.64 9.61 -3.13
N CYS A 45 -6.38 9.94 -2.89
CA CYS A 45 -5.87 10.25 -1.56
C CYS A 45 -4.84 11.39 -1.59
N GLY A 46 -4.72 12.13 -2.71
CA GLY A 46 -3.81 13.26 -2.85
C GLY A 46 -3.97 14.29 -1.74
N GLY A 47 -2.86 14.66 -1.10
CA GLY A 47 -2.82 15.60 0.02
C GLY A 47 -3.31 15.03 1.37
N LYS A 48 -3.63 13.74 1.45
CA LYS A 48 -4.00 13.07 2.72
C LYS A 48 -2.78 12.42 3.38
N GLN A 49 -2.82 12.34 4.71
CA GLN A 49 -1.77 11.70 5.52
C GLN A 49 -1.75 10.17 5.39
N GLY A 50 -2.86 9.57 4.98
CA GLY A 50 -3.01 8.14 4.75
C GLY A 50 -3.79 7.89 3.47
N GLY A 51 -3.65 6.69 2.93
CA GLY A 51 -4.31 6.31 1.69
C GLY A 51 -4.46 4.81 1.57
N ARG A 52 -5.57 4.39 0.95
CA ARG A 52 -5.86 2.98 0.69
C ARG A 52 -6.51 2.83 -0.68
N VAL A 53 -5.99 1.89 -1.47
CA VAL A 53 -6.61 1.45 -2.72
C VAL A 53 -6.86 -0.04 -2.62
N VAL A 54 -8.12 -0.43 -2.81
CA VAL A 54 -8.56 -1.83 -2.78
C VAL A 54 -9.10 -2.18 -4.16
N GLY A 55 -8.39 -3.05 -4.86
CA GLY A 55 -8.87 -3.70 -6.09
C GLY A 55 -9.35 -5.12 -5.80
N GLY A 56 -9.87 -5.79 -6.84
CA GLY A 56 -10.30 -7.18 -6.74
C GLY A 56 -9.17 -8.17 -6.43
N SER A 57 -7.96 -7.88 -6.92
CA SER A 57 -6.81 -8.80 -6.82
C SER A 57 -5.64 -8.27 -5.99
N CYS A 58 -5.63 -6.97 -5.65
CA CYS A 58 -4.59 -6.39 -4.82
C CYS A 58 -5.11 -5.23 -3.96
N ASN A 59 -4.40 -4.97 -2.86
CA ASN A 59 -4.73 -3.96 -1.86
C ASN A 59 -3.44 -3.33 -1.35
N ILE A 60 -3.40 -2.00 -1.33
CA ILE A 60 -2.34 -1.23 -0.69
C ILE A 60 -2.94 -0.28 0.33
N ARG A 61 -2.20 -0.06 1.42
CA ARG A 61 -2.55 0.92 2.44
C ARG A 61 -1.29 1.52 3.02
N TYR A 62 -1.27 2.85 3.17
CA TYR A 62 -0.29 3.54 3.99
C TYR A 62 -0.98 4.45 5.00
N GLU A 63 -0.35 4.63 6.16
CA GLU A 63 -0.82 5.48 7.25
C GLU A 63 0.38 6.09 7.99
N ILE A 64 0.14 7.17 8.73
CA ILE A 64 1.13 7.77 9.65
C ILE A 64 1.12 7.15 11.05
N TYR A 65 0.33 6.10 11.26
CA TYR A 65 0.25 5.35 12.51
C TYR A 65 0.30 3.84 12.22
N PRO A 66 0.80 3.02 13.15
CA PRO A 66 0.77 1.57 12.99
C PRO A 66 -0.69 1.08 12.99
N PHE A 67 -1.09 0.37 11.93
CA PHE A 67 -2.47 -0.11 11.76
C PHE A 67 -2.57 -1.63 11.55
N LEU A 68 -1.43 -2.29 11.35
CA LEU A 68 -1.36 -3.74 11.25
C LEU A 68 -1.13 -4.31 12.64
N ASN A 69 -2.20 -4.83 13.24
CA ASN A 69 -2.07 -5.70 14.39
C ASN A 69 -1.62 -7.07 13.86
N LEU A 70 -0.46 -7.54 14.31
CA LEU A 70 -0.07 -8.94 14.14
C LEU A 70 -0.78 -9.78 15.19
#